data_AF-A0A2H0A318-F1
#
_entry.id   AF-A0A2H0A318-F1
#
_cell.length_a   1.000
_cell.length_b   1.000
_cell.length_c   1.000
_cell.angle_alpha   90.00
_cell.angle_beta   90.00
_cell.angle_gamma   90.00
#
_symmetry.space_group_name_H-M   'P 1'
#
loop_
_entity.id
_entity.type
_entity.pdbx_description
1 polymer ?
#
loop_
_entity_poly.entity_id
_entity_poly.type
_entity_poly.pdbx_seq_one_letter_code
_entity_poly.pdbx_strand_id
1 'polypeptide(L)'
;MHPQVAIAFFVTPHGFGHAARAAAVMNAIFARWPFARFEIFTLSPEWFFRNSLQAPFAWHPVQTDVGLAQTSALRFDLEQTIEALEKFLPCLNPMFSDICLV
;
A
#
# COMPACT_ATOMS: atom_id res chain seq x y z
N MET A 1 -19.81 -20.18 -6.47
CA MET A 1 -18.83 -20.50 -5.41
C MET A 1 -18.35 -19.17 -4.84
N HIS A 2 -18.48 -18.94 -3.53
CA HIS A 2 -17.88 -17.78 -2.90
C HIS A 2 -16.35 -17.98 -2.82
N PRO A 3 -15.52 -16.95 -3.07
CA PRO A 3 -14.08 -17.04 -2.89
C PRO A 3 -13.79 -17.44 -1.43
N GLN A 4 -13.18 -18.61 -1.21
CA GLN A 4 -12.92 -19.15 0.13
C GLN A 4 -11.74 -18.45 0.82
N VAL A 5 -10.93 -17.69 0.08
CA VAL A 5 -9.75 -16.98 0.61
C VAL A 5 -9.74 -15.56 0.08
N ALA A 6 -9.80 -14.59 0.99
CA ALA A 6 -9.60 -13.17 0.71
C ALA A 6 -8.27 -12.73 1.32
N ILE A 7 -7.41 -12.09 0.52
CA ILE A 7 -6.07 -11.67 0.95
C ILE A 7 -5.97 -10.16 0.85
N ALA A 8 -5.67 -9.51 1.96
CA ALA A 8 -5.45 -8.07 2.00
C ALA A 8 -4.00 -7.74 1.62
N PHE A 9 -3.82 -6.78 0.72
CA PHE A 9 -2.53 -6.21 0.31
C PHE A 9 -2.49 -4.73 0.68
N PHE A 10 -1.62 -4.37 1.62
CA PHE A 10 -1.31 -2.99 1.95
C PHE A 10 -0.06 -2.59 1.16
N VAL A 11 -0.22 -1.67 0.21
CA VAL A 11 0.84 -1.31 -0.74
C VAL A 11 1.19 0.18 -0.58
N THR A 12 2.45 0.47 -0.31
CA THR A 12 2.96 1.84 -0.13
C THR A 12 3.02 2.59 -1.48
N PRO A 13 2.53 3.84 -1.58
CA PRO A 13 2.31 4.53 -2.85
C PRO A 13 3.47 5.45 -3.30
N HIS A 14 4.73 5.04 -3.20
CA HIS A 14 5.92 5.86 -3.57
C HIS A 14 6.38 5.62 -5.01
N GLY A 15 5.45 5.72 -5.95
CA GLY A 15 5.61 5.32 -7.35
C GLY A 15 5.13 3.90 -7.65
N PHE A 16 5.25 3.45 -8.90
CA PHE A 16 4.65 2.19 -9.36
C PHE A 16 5.45 0.93 -9.02
N GLY A 17 6.67 1.04 -8.49
CA GLY A 17 7.52 -0.12 -8.23
C GLY A 17 6.92 -1.11 -7.20
N HIS A 18 6.33 -0.59 -6.13
CA HIS A 18 5.66 -1.42 -5.12
C HIS A 18 4.37 -2.05 -5.68
N ALA A 19 3.55 -1.25 -6.37
CA ALA A 19 2.34 -1.74 -7.03
C ALA A 19 2.63 -2.84 -8.06
N ALA A 20 3.66 -2.69 -8.89
CA ALA A 20 4.07 -3.67 -9.89
C ALA A 20 4.48 -5.00 -9.25
N ARG A 21 5.32 -4.96 -8.20
CA ARG A 21 5.74 -6.16 -7.47
C ARG A 21 4.57 -6.84 -6.77
N ALA A 22 3.70 -6.06 -6.12
CA ALA A 22 2.49 -6.59 -5.48
C ALA A 22 1.57 -7.27 -6.51
N ALA A 23 1.37 -6.65 -7.69
CA ALA A 23 0.58 -7.23 -8.76
C ALA A 23 1.16 -8.55 -9.29
N ALA A 24 2.48 -8.63 -9.46
CA ALA A 24 3.15 -9.87 -9.86
C ALA A 24 2.93 -11.00 -8.85
N VAL A 25 3.03 -10.71 -7.53
CA VAL A 25 2.77 -11.67 -6.48
C VAL A 25 1.30 -12.12 -6.47
N MET A 26 0.35 -11.18 -6.55
CA MET A 26 -1.08 -11.48 -6.60
C MET A 26 -1.43 -12.38 -7.80
N ASN A 27 -0.90 -12.10 -9.00
CA ASN A 27 -1.08 -12.94 -10.18
C ASN A 27 -0.50 -14.34 -9.97
N ALA A 28 0.68 -14.45 -9.36
CA ALA A 28 1.31 -15.74 -9.07
C ALA A 28 0.54 -16.57 -8.02
N ILE A 29 -0.14 -15.91 -7.07
CA ILE A 29 -1.06 -16.56 -6.13
C ILE A 29 -2.31 -17.03 -6.87
N PHE A 30 -2.94 -16.16 -7.65
CA PHE A 30 -4.17 -16.48 -8.38
C PHE A 30 -4.00 -17.62 -9.38
N ALA A 31 -2.84 -17.69 -10.06
CA ALA A 31 -2.51 -18.80 -10.96
C ALA A 31 -2.49 -20.16 -10.25
N ARG A 32 -2.18 -20.21 -8.96
CA ARG A 32 -2.18 -21.44 -8.15
C ARG A 32 -3.51 -21.67 -7.44
N TRP A 33 -4.17 -20.59 -7.00
CA TRP A 33 -5.45 -20.61 -6.29
C TRP A 33 -6.46 -19.68 -6.97
N PRO A 34 -7.13 -20.14 -8.05
CA PRO A 34 -8.08 -19.33 -8.83
C PRO A 34 -9.35 -18.90 -8.08
N PHE A 35 -9.51 -19.36 -6.83
CA PHE A 35 -10.60 -18.98 -5.93
C PHE A 35 -10.20 -17.87 -4.95
N ALA A 36 -8.97 -17.35 -5.02
CA ALA A 36 -8.54 -16.22 -4.22
C ALA A 36 -9.10 -14.90 -4.77
N ARG A 37 -9.47 -13.98 -3.86
CA ARG A 37 -9.73 -12.57 -4.19
C ARG A 37 -8.80 -11.66 -3.39
N PHE A 38 -8.57 -10.45 -3.90
CA PHE A 38 -7.67 -9.49 -3.27
C PHE A 38 -8.40 -8.23 -2.81
N GLU A 39 -8.03 -7.73 -1.63
CA GLU A 39 -8.45 -6.44 -1.10
C GLU A 39 -7.20 -5.55 -1.09
N ILE A 40 -7.15 -4.52 -1.94
CA ILE A 40 -5.93 -3.73 -2.16
C ILE A 40 -6.09 -2.37 -1.49
N PHE A 41 -5.31 -2.12 -0.44
CA PHE A 41 -5.29 -0.88 0.32
C PHE A 41 -4.06 -0.06 -0.08
N THR A 42 -4.28 1.03 -0.81
CA THR A 42 -3.19 1.88 -1.33
C THR A 42 -3.71 3.16 -1.95
N LEU A 43 -2.89 4.21 -1.99
CA LEU A 43 -3.11 5.37 -2.85
C LEU A 43 -2.54 5.20 -4.26
N SER A 44 -1.90 4.06 -4.57
CA SER A 44 -1.55 3.73 -5.95
C SER A 44 -2.82 3.66 -6.80
N PRO A 45 -2.87 4.30 -7.98
CA PRO A 45 -4.09 4.42 -8.77
C PRO A 45 -4.74 3.08 -9.12
N GLU A 46 -6.06 2.99 -9.00
CA GLU A 46 -6.82 1.77 -9.32
C GLU A 46 -6.56 1.27 -10.75
N TRP A 47 -6.44 2.19 -11.72
CA TRP A 47 -6.19 1.85 -13.12
C TRP A 47 -4.93 1.00 -13.31
N PHE A 48 -3.93 1.15 -12.44
CA PHE A 48 -2.70 0.37 -12.49
C PHE A 48 -3.00 -1.11 -12.27
N PHE A 49 -3.80 -1.41 -11.24
CA PHE A 49 -4.19 -2.78 -10.89
C PHE A 49 -5.17 -3.36 -11.91
N ARG A 50 -6.13 -2.56 -12.41
CA ARG A 50 -7.03 -2.99 -13.51
C ARG A 50 -6.27 -3.44 -14.75
N ASN A 51 -5.16 -2.78 -15.07
CA ASN A 51 -4.33 -3.11 -16.23
C ASN A 51 -3.32 -4.24 -15.96
N SER A 52 -3.01 -4.54 -14.70
CA SER A 52 -1.91 -5.46 -14.33
C SER A 52 -2.38 -6.79 -13.74
N LEU A 53 -3.57 -6.83 -13.12
CA LEU A 53 -4.09 -8.02 -12.43
C LEU A 53 -5.02 -8.85 -13.31
N GLN A 54 -4.88 -10.17 -13.22
CA GLN A 54 -5.79 -11.14 -13.83
C GLN A 54 -6.86 -11.65 -12.84
N ALA A 55 -6.74 -11.26 -11.57
CA ALA A 55 -7.57 -11.74 -10.47
C ALA A 55 -8.66 -10.73 -10.09
N PRO A 56 -9.78 -11.19 -9.51
CA PRO A 56 -10.78 -10.28 -8.93
C PRO A 56 -10.19 -9.55 -7.71
N PHE A 57 -10.42 -8.24 -7.66
CA PHE A 57 -10.01 -7.42 -6.53
C PHE A 57 -11.00 -6.29 -6.24
N ALA A 58 -10.95 -5.77 -5.02
CA ALA A 58 -11.49 -4.46 -4.66
C ALA A 58 -10.34 -3.52 -4.28
N TRP A 59 -10.49 -2.24 -4.62
CA TRP A 59 -9.51 -1.20 -4.38
C TRP A 59 -10.02 -0.24 -3.31
N HIS A 60 -9.16 0.01 -2.33
CA HIS A 60 -9.44 0.84 -1.17
C HIS A 60 -8.39 1.96 -1.10
N PRO A 61 -8.76 3.22 -1.39
CA PRO A 61 -7.83 4.34 -1.31
C PRO A 61 -7.45 4.63 0.14
N VAL A 62 -6.30 4.12 0.56
CA VAL A 62 -5.79 4.28 1.93
C VAL A 62 -4.32 4.68 1.87
N GLN A 63 -3.97 5.70 2.63
CA GLN A 63 -2.57 6.03 2.91
C GLN A 63 -2.01 4.96 3.86
N THR A 64 -1.15 4.10 3.33
CA THR A 64 -0.56 2.98 4.09
C THR A 64 0.73 3.36 4.80
N ASP A 65 1.41 4.41 4.34
CA ASP A 65 2.58 5.01 4.97
C ASP A 65 2.80 6.45 4.50
N VAL A 66 3.80 7.10 5.09
CA VAL A 66 4.28 8.45 4.70
C VAL A 66 5.36 8.36 3.62
N GLY A 67 6.21 7.33 3.70
CA GLY A 67 7.42 7.19 2.88
C GLY A 67 8.36 8.38 3.02
N LEU A 68 8.87 8.85 1.89
CA LEU A 68 9.69 10.05 1.79
C LEU A 68 9.05 11.00 0.79
N ALA A 69 8.97 12.28 1.14
CA ALA A 69 8.59 13.32 0.19
C ALA A 69 9.66 13.44 -0.89
N GLN A 70 9.36 12.97 -2.10
CA GLN A 70 10.28 12.98 -3.24
C GLN A 70 10.01 14.16 -4.16
N THR A 71 11.00 15.02 -4.34
CA THR A 71 10.96 16.10 -5.36
C THR A 71 11.47 15.61 -6.72
N SER A 72 12.22 14.50 -6.75
CA SER A 72 12.63 13.78 -7.95
C SER A 72 13.03 12.34 -7.60
N ALA A 73 13.40 11.53 -8.60
CA ALA A 73 13.83 10.14 -8.40
C ALA A 73 15.03 9.98 -7.44
N LEU A 74 15.86 11.02 -7.27
CA LEU A 74 17.08 10.98 -6.46
C LEU A 74 17.14 12.09 -5.40
N ARG A 75 16.07 12.89 -5.23
CA ARG A 75 16.05 13.98 -4.25
C ARG A 75 14.83 13.88 -3.36
N PHE A 76 15.08 14.04 -2.07
CA PHE A 76 14.09 13.97 -1.00
C PHE A 76 14.03 15.31 -0.29
N ASP A 77 12.84 15.64 0.19
CA ASP A 77 12.57 16.77 1.05
C ASP A 77 12.28 16.25 2.46
N LEU A 78 13.26 16.38 3.35
CA LEU A 78 13.13 15.85 4.71
C LEU A 78 12.17 16.68 5.55
N GLU A 79 12.11 18.00 5.34
CA GLU A 79 11.18 18.88 6.05
C GLU A 79 9.74 18.51 5.71
N GLN A 80 9.43 18.38 4.42
CA GLN A 80 8.11 17.93 3.97
C GLN A 80 7.78 16.50 4.45
N THR A 81 8.78 15.62 4.55
CA THR A 81 8.59 14.26 5.09
C THR A 81 8.17 14.31 6.56
N ILE A 82 8.83 15.15 7.38
CA ILE A 82 8.49 15.31 8.80
C ILE A 82 7.08 15.88 8.94
N GLU A 83 6.74 16.92 8.18
CA GLU A 83 5.37 17.48 8.21
C GLU A 83 4.31 16.45 7.83
N ALA A 84 4.57 15.62 6.83
CA ALA A 84 3.66 14.54 6.43
C ALA A 84 3.55 13.46 7.51
N LEU A 85 4.65 13.16 8.21
CA LEU A 85 4.68 12.21 9.33
C LEU A 85 3.88 12.72 10.52
N GLU A 86 4.04 13.99 10.90
CA GLU A 86 3.27 14.60 11.99
C GLU A 86 1.76 14.60 11.68
N LYS A 87 1.37 14.84 10.42
CA LYS A 87 -0.03 14.77 10.00
C LYS A 87 -0.57 13.33 10.02
N PHE A 88 0.26 12.36 9.62
CA PHE A 88 -0.12 10.95 9.57
C PHE A 88 -0.20 10.32 10.98
N LEU A 89 0.68 10.74 11.89
CA LEU A 89 0.73 10.29 13.29
C LEU A 89 0.67 11.51 14.24
N PRO A 90 -0.52 12.13 14.41
CA PRO A 90 -0.69 13.37 15.16
C PRO A 90 -0.39 13.29 16.67
N CYS A 91 -0.05 12.10 17.18
CA CYS A 91 0.19 11.82 18.60
C CYS A 91 1.51 11.05 18.83
N LEU A 92 2.63 11.53 18.28
CA LEU A 92 3.96 11.27 18.84
C LEU A 92 4.19 12.17 20.07
N ASN A 93 3.35 11.99 21.09
CA ASN A 93 3.50 12.61 22.40
C ASN A 93 4.53 11.77 23.21
N PRO A 94 5.52 12.38 23.90
CA PRO A 94 6.53 11.63 24.68
C PRO A 94 5.97 10.73 25.79
N MET A 95 4.66 10.80 26.09
CA MET A 95 3.97 9.91 27.02
C MET A 95 3.57 8.54 26.40
N PHE A 96 3.77 8.34 25.09
CA PHE A 96 3.47 7.10 24.36
C PHE A 96 4.72 6.41 23.78
N SER A 97 5.90 6.57 24.40
CA SER A 97 7.11 5.84 24.00
C SER A 97 6.93 4.33 23.94
N ASP A 98 6.02 3.79 24.75
CA ASP A 98 5.87 2.35 24.97
C ASP A 98 4.72 1.72 24.18
N ILE A 99 3.89 2.53 23.48
CA ILE A 99 2.66 2.07 22.80
C ILE A 99 2.75 2.15 21.27
N CYS A 100 3.90 2.52 20.68
CA CYS A 100 4.16 2.28 19.25
C CYS A 100 4.53 0.81 18.94
N LEU A 101 4.00 -0.13 19.73
CA LEU A 101 4.08 -1.58 19.55
C LEU A 101 2.68 -2.17 19.33
N VAL A 102 1.91 -1.66 18.36
CA VAL A 102 0.93 -2.47 17.60
C VAL A 102 0.77 -1.88 16.21
#